data_AF-A0AAW2W0W6-F1
#
_entry.id   AF-A0AAW2W0W6-F1
#
_cell.length_a   1.000
_cell.length_b   1.000
_cell.length_c   1.000
_cell.angle_alpha   90.00
_cell.angle_beta   90.00
_cell.angle_gamma   90.00
#
_symmetry.space_group_name_H-M   'P 1'
#
loop_
_entity.id
_entity.type
_entity.pdbx_description
1 polymer ?
#
loop_
_entity_poly.entity_id
_entity_poly.type
_entity_poly.pdbx_seq_one_letter_code
_entity_poly.pdbx_strand_id
1 'polypeptide(L)'
;MVVSSNNGHYDWAKEVKEFDETKAGVKGLVDAGVTKLPRLFVHPPESLQSRPKLDGVPLDLPTIDLQGLGARRVKWWRKSVRLPKNGGFSG
;
A
#
# COMPACT_ATOMS: atom_id res chain seq x y z
N MET A 1 -12.08 19.74 -20.87
CA MET A 1 -12.47 19.27 -19.52
C MET A 1 -12.67 20.52 -18.67
N VAL A 2 -13.91 20.88 -18.35
CA VAL A 2 -14.20 22.12 -17.61
C VAL A 2 -14.00 21.83 -16.13
N VAL A 3 -12.86 22.26 -15.57
CA VAL A 3 -12.66 22.29 -14.12
C VAL A 3 -13.36 23.55 -13.62
N SER A 4 -14.55 23.38 -13.06
CA SER A 4 -15.30 24.49 -12.46
C SER A 4 -14.66 24.82 -11.11
N SER A 5 -13.87 25.89 -11.04
CA SER A 5 -13.35 26.45 -9.79
C SER A 5 -14.46 27.26 -9.12
N ASN A 6 -15.13 26.69 -8.11
CA ASN A 6 -16.03 27.47 -7.24
C ASN A 6 -15.23 27.91 -6.02
N ASN A 7 -14.99 29.23 -5.91
CA ASN A 7 -14.39 29.90 -4.76
C ASN A 7 -15.39 30.06 -3.59
N GLY A 8 -16.21 29.04 -3.35
CA GLY A 8 -17.05 28.90 -2.17
C GLY A 8 -16.43 27.84 -1.28
N HIS A 9 -16.42 28.07 0.03
CA HIS A 9 -15.81 27.23 1.06
C HIS A 9 -16.11 25.73 0.84
N TYR A 10 -15.21 25.04 0.14
CA TYR A 10 -15.33 23.64 -0.21
C TYR A 10 -15.01 22.81 1.02
N ASP A 11 -16.06 22.26 1.65
CA ASP A 11 -15.91 21.39 2.81
C ASP A 11 -15.56 19.97 2.36
N TRP A 12 -14.26 19.75 2.18
CA TRP A 12 -13.72 18.45 1.79
C TRP A 12 -14.15 17.34 2.76
N ALA A 13 -14.28 17.65 4.06
CA ALA A 13 -14.61 16.66 5.08
C ALA A 13 -16.05 16.18 4.94
N LYS A 14 -16.96 17.08 4.57
CA LYS A 14 -18.36 16.73 4.28
C LYS A 14 -18.47 15.82 3.04
N GLU A 15 -17.78 16.14 1.94
CA GLU A 15 -17.82 15.31 0.72
C GLU A 15 -17.22 13.91 0.95
N VAL A 16 -16.14 13.80 1.73
CA VAL A 16 -15.58 12.50 2.15
C VAL A 16 -16.59 11.68 2.92
N LYS A 17 -17.26 12.32 3.88
CA LYS A 17 -18.23 11.64 4.75
C LYS A 17 -19.40 11.12 3.93
N GLU A 18 -19.99 11.95 3.07
CA GLU A 18 -21.10 11.55 2.20
C GLU A 18 -20.68 10.40 1.26
N PHE A 19 -19.46 10.44 0.72
CA PHE A 19 -18.94 9.36 -0.12
C PHE A 19 -18.73 8.05 0.67
N ASP A 20 -18.13 8.11 1.85
CA ASP A 20 -17.91 6.92 2.70
C ASP A 20 -19.23 6.31 3.18
N GLU A 21 -20.25 7.13 3.45
CA GLU A 21 -21.61 6.68 3.80
C GLU A 21 -22.28 5.89 2.68
N THR A 22 -21.97 6.15 1.41
CA THR A 22 -22.50 5.32 0.30
C THR A 22 -22.04 3.87 0.37
N LYS A 23 -20.89 3.60 1.03
CA LYS A 23 -20.20 2.30 1.10
C LYS A 23 -19.99 1.63 -0.27
N ALA A 24 -20.15 2.39 -1.35
CA ALA A 24 -20.05 1.91 -2.73
C ALA A 24 -18.59 1.79 -3.19
N GLY A 25 -17.69 2.54 -2.53
CA GLY A 25 -16.28 2.61 -2.88
C GLY A 25 -16.05 3.14 -4.30
N VAL A 26 -14.81 3.06 -4.77
CA VAL A 26 -14.45 3.56 -6.12
C VAL A 26 -15.05 2.69 -7.23
N LYS A 27 -15.27 1.39 -6.97
CA LYS A 27 -15.95 0.50 -7.94
C LYS A 27 -17.39 0.94 -8.18
N GLY A 28 -18.12 1.31 -7.14
CA GLY A 28 -19.49 1.82 -7.29
C GLY A 28 -19.58 3.13 -8.07
N LEU A 29 -18.55 3.98 -7.99
CA LEU A 29 -18.47 5.20 -8.82
C LEU A 29 -18.33 4.87 -10.32
N VAL A 30 -17.55 3.85 -10.64
CA VAL A 30 -17.34 3.37 -12.02
C VAL A 30 -18.60 2.69 -12.54
N ASP A 31 -19.20 1.78 -11.75
CA ASP A 31 -20.40 1.05 -12.11
C ASP A 31 -21.62 1.98 -12.30
N ALA A 32 -21.68 3.09 -11.54
CA ALA A 32 -22.71 4.13 -11.69
C ALA A 32 -22.54 5.01 -12.94
N GLY A 33 -21.46 4.84 -13.71
CA GLY A 33 -21.24 5.58 -14.96
C GLY A 33 -21.05 7.09 -14.77
N VAL A 34 -20.50 7.51 -13.63
CA VAL A 34 -20.34 8.93 -13.31
C VAL A 34 -19.39 9.60 -14.32
N THR A 35 -19.88 10.64 -15.00
CA THR A 35 -19.14 11.38 -16.04
C THR A 35 -18.30 12.53 -15.49
N LYS A 36 -18.55 12.94 -14.24
CA LYS A 36 -17.85 14.03 -13.55
C LYS A 36 -17.13 13.48 -12.32
N LEU A 37 -15.80 13.58 -12.31
CA LEU A 37 -14.99 13.15 -11.18
C LEU A 37 -15.29 14.03 -9.95
N PRO A 38 -15.64 13.44 -8.79
CA PRO A 38 -15.79 14.18 -7.54
C PRO A 38 -14.49 14.90 -7.18
N ARG A 39 -14.60 16.09 -6.59
CA ARG A 39 -13.44 16.94 -6.30
C ARG A 39 -12.52 16.31 -5.26
N LEU A 40 -13.06 15.43 -4.41
CA LEU A 40 -12.28 14.62 -3.48
C LEU A 40 -11.14 13.82 -4.14
N PHE A 41 -11.31 13.39 -5.39
CA PHE A 41 -10.29 12.62 -6.12
C PHE A 41 -9.32 13.50 -6.93
N VAL A 42 -9.51 14.82 -6.92
CA VAL A 42 -8.66 15.75 -7.65
C VAL A 42 -7.49 16.16 -6.77
N HIS A 43 -6.30 15.78 -7.22
CA HIS A 43 -5.06 16.21 -6.57
C HIS A 43 -4.79 17.70 -6.83
N PRO A 44 -4.33 18.47 -5.81
CA PRO A 44 -3.91 19.85 -6.00
C PRO A 44 -2.80 19.94 -7.06
N PRO A 45 -2.77 20.99 -7.91
CA PRO A 45 -1.75 21.15 -8.95
C PRO A 45 -0.31 21.07 -8.43
N GLU A 46 -0.07 21.54 -7.21
CA GLU A 46 1.24 21.55 -6.54
C GLU A 46 1.73 20.12 -6.28
N SER A 47 0.82 19.18 -6.01
CA SER A 47 1.16 17.76 -5.81
C SER A 47 1.49 17.03 -7.12
N LEU A 48 1.11 17.60 -8.28
CA LEU A 48 1.41 17.03 -9.60
C LEU A 48 2.82 17.37 -10.08
N GLN A 49 3.44 18.43 -9.56
CA GLN A 49 4.80 18.84 -9.90
C GLN A 49 5.87 17.90 -9.32
N SER A 50 5.53 17.13 -8.28
CA SER A 50 6.42 16.20 -7.59
C SER A 50 6.41 14.78 -8.15
N ARG A 51 5.73 14.50 -9.26
CA ARG A 51 5.86 13.17 -9.89
C ARG A 51 7.18 13.15 -10.65
N PRO A 52 8.25 12.48 -10.15
CA PRO A 52 9.41 12.25 -11.00
C PRO A 52 8.89 11.44 -12.18
N LYS A 53 8.88 12.03 -13.37
CA LYS A 53 8.76 11.26 -14.60
C LYS A 53 10.02 10.41 -14.66
N LEU A 54 9.86 9.17 -14.25
CA LEU A 54 10.92 8.18 -14.23
C LEU A 54 11.04 7.58 -15.64
N ASP A 55 11.08 8.47 -16.64
CA ASP A 55 11.18 8.10 -18.04
C ASP A 55 12.64 7.70 -18.28
N GLY A 56 12.91 6.39 -18.31
CA GLY A 56 14.22 5.84 -18.67
C GLY A 56 15.26 5.78 -17.55
N VAL A 57 14.89 6.00 -16.28
CA VAL A 57 15.79 5.69 -15.15
C VAL A 57 15.59 4.22 -14.78
N PRO A 58 16.60 3.34 -14.93
CA PRO A 58 16.51 1.97 -14.47
C PRO A 58 16.37 1.97 -12.94
N LEU A 59 15.17 1.69 -12.43
CA LEU A 59 14.99 1.39 -11.00
C LEU A 59 15.44 -0.05 -10.78
N ASP A 60 16.71 -0.23 -10.43
CA ASP A 60 17.23 -1.52 -10.00
C ASP A 60 16.86 -1.73 -8.52
N LEU A 61 15.59 -2.07 -8.28
CA LEU A 61 15.12 -2.42 -6.95
C LEU A 61 15.65 -3.82 -6.59
N PRO A 62 16.35 -3.98 -5.45
CA PRO A 62 16.93 -5.25 -5.09
C PRO A 62 15.82 -6.27 -4.86
N THR A 63 15.86 -7.38 -5.62
CA THR A 63 15.01 -8.53 -5.34
C THR A 63 15.65 -9.35 -4.23
N ILE A 64 14.96 -9.44 -3.09
CA ILE A 64 15.40 -10.28 -1.98
C ILE A 64 14.77 -11.66 -2.14
N ASP A 65 15.58 -12.65 -2.50
CA ASP A 65 15.16 -14.05 -2.50
C ASP A 65 15.13 -14.61 -1.07
N LEU A 66 13.97 -15.12 -0.66
CA LEU A 66 13.72 -15.69 0.66
C LEU A 66 13.79 -17.23 0.66
N GLN A 67 14.11 -17.85 -0.48
CA GLN A 67 14.30 -19.30 -0.57
C GLN A 67 15.42 -19.76 0.40
N GLY A 68 15.11 -20.77 1.22
CA GLY A 68 16.05 -21.36 2.18
C GLY A 68 15.94 -20.89 3.63
N LEU A 69 15.07 -19.93 3.97
CA LEU A 69 14.79 -19.55 5.36
C LEU A 69 14.08 -20.67 6.15
N GLY A 70 13.32 -21.54 5.48
CA GLY A 70 12.67 -22.70 6.10
C GLY A 70 13.65 -23.83 6.49
N ALA A 71 14.70 -24.05 5.69
CA ALA A 71 15.59 -25.20 5.86
C ALA A 71 16.55 -25.06 7.05
N ARG A 72 16.96 -23.83 7.40
CA ARG A 72 17.86 -23.57 8.54
C ARG A 72 17.14 -23.77 9.89
N ARG A 73 15.89 -23.30 10.01
CA ARG A 73 15.12 -23.42 11.26
C ARG A 73 14.77 -24.88 11.58
N VAL A 74 14.35 -25.66 10.59
CA VAL A 74 13.99 -27.08 10.80
C VAL A 74 15.22 -27.96 11.07
N LYS A 75 16.37 -27.69 10.43
CA LYS A 75 17.61 -28.45 10.71
C LYS A 75 18.16 -28.16 12.10
N TRP A 76 18.16 -26.89 12.52
CA TRP A 76 18.62 -26.50 13.85
C TRP A 76 17.71 -27.10 14.94
N TRP A 77 16.40 -27.01 14.76
CA TRP A 77 15.44 -27.60 15.70
C TRP A 77 15.53 -29.14 15.75
N ARG A 78 15.65 -29.83 14.60
CA ARG A 78 15.87 -31.29 14.57
C ARG A 78 17.19 -31.69 15.25
N LYS A 79 18.26 -30.90 15.08
CA LYS A 79 19.54 -31.16 15.74
C LYS A 79 19.43 -31.00 17.25
N SER A 80 18.79 -29.93 17.74
CA SER A 80 18.57 -29.69 19.18
C SER A 80 17.63 -30.69 19.83
N VAL A 81 16.62 -31.21 19.11
CA VAL A 81 15.67 -32.22 19.62
C VAL A 81 16.28 -33.63 19.65
N ARG A 82 17.29 -33.91 18.80
CA ARG A 82 17.93 -35.24 18.68
C ARG A 82 19.24 -35.39 19.47
N LEU A 83 19.70 -34.35 20.17
CA LEU A 83 20.84 -34.50 21.08
C LEU A 83 20.45 -35.40 22.27
N PRO A 84 21.23 -36.46 22.58
CA PRO A 84 21.01 -37.25 23.78
C PRO A 84 21.21 -36.35 25.02
N LYS A 85 20.26 -36.40 25.97
CA LYS A 85 20.30 -35.64 27.23
C LYS A 85 21.33 -36.20 28.23
N ASN A 86 22.54 -36.49 27.77
CA ASN A 86 23.60 -37.03 28.62
C ASN A 86 24.76 -36.03 28.63
N GLY A 87 24.79 -35.19 29.65
CA GLY A 87 25.88 -34.23 29.87
C GLY A 87 25.40 -33.11 30.78
N GLY A 88 25.62 -33.29 32.08
CA GLY A 88 25.32 -32.29 33.10
C GLY A 88 26.05 -30.99 32.82
N PHE A 89 25.39 -29.88 33.13
CA PHE A 89 26.02 -28.58 33.22
C PHE A 89 26.79 -28.54 34.55
N SER A 90 28.12 -28.50 34.47
CA SER A 90 29.00 -28.17 35.58
C SER A 90 29.68 -26.84 35.27
N GLY A 91 29.50 -25.85 36.16
CA GLY A 91 30.16 -24.55 36.12
C GLY A 91 29.24 -23.42 35.69
#